data_AF-A0A9D2GPJ8-F1
#
_entry.id   AF-A0A9D2GPJ8-F1
#
_cell.length_a   1.000
_cell.length_b   1.000
_cell.length_c   1.000
_cell.angle_alpha   90.00
_cell.angle_beta   90.00
_cell.angle_gamma   90.00
#
_symmetry.space_group_name_H-M   'P 1'
#
loop_
_entity.id
_entity.type
_entity.pdbx_description
1 polymer ?
#
loop_
_entity_poly.entity_id
_entity_poly.type
_entity_poly.pdbx_seq_one_letter_code
_entity_poly.pdbx_strand_id
1 'polypeptide(L)'
;MSVAPIYRTAQALLISVLLLSCRGGDVEETLPFIVDKALNDSTSVYYNDFSGYPELSSLPIGIFDCSVNGFEVVERFLTLDRFDNITGRERPDGIADFGGENIQFLSDRANAPYGGYVAAGNLDFLQEIILGNTLFMMDDNFYNLAVDEYRSGFKSPVKLIVVSSPVADLHGLSAVNEFLALTGTGVKAVGVMESGIREAVSGVDGNGDLCVGVLFPPGGVSSIEYETAIRKAASGIVTGDVQVLGQEAVGLDRALRGDTLYVDTSATAVRDSYRGPVTGISYNNIDLSLFDRYGFDTSGNALLYSVPGSNAGVQLNSVENYVRYHLVSMIERHRRSGSRIPVSSIILADAGYHQLMPILQKVMDELYNYRRGSIYLYRTGISPDFKFIDPSECAAMEAYRTLREDGHLALSGDRTRLMPFISLPSGSVPPEDINADGGLKDSYKYSRKCGSDTLSTKIVPFAPRYVDPEMMNYIEKNNPYTYLLIRNSLY
;
A
#
# COMPACT_ATOMS: atom_id res chain seq x y z
N MET A 1 -93.25 31.92 8.17
CA MET A 1 -93.66 30.53 8.50
C MET A 1 -93.08 29.62 7.42
N SER A 2 -92.31 28.56 7.65
CA SER A 2 -91.65 28.01 8.84
C SER A 2 -90.67 26.92 8.32
N VAL A 3 -89.38 27.09 8.59
CA VAL A 3 -88.42 26.11 9.16
C VAL A 3 -88.34 24.66 8.60
N ALA A 4 -87.17 24.35 8.02
CA ALA A 4 -86.23 23.18 8.09
C ALA A 4 -86.74 21.74 8.42
N PRO A 5 -86.06 20.63 7.97
CA PRO A 5 -84.70 20.22 8.44
C PRO A 5 -83.76 19.60 7.36
N ILE A 6 -82.46 19.96 7.33
CA ILE A 6 -81.25 19.24 7.83
C ILE A 6 -81.10 17.77 7.40
N TYR A 7 -80.07 17.45 6.59
CA TYR A 7 -79.08 16.39 6.86
C TYR A 7 -77.74 16.70 6.20
N ARG A 8 -76.65 16.46 6.96
CA ARG A 8 -75.24 16.72 6.66
C ARG A 8 -74.68 15.72 5.65
N THR A 9 -73.96 16.18 4.63
CA THR A 9 -73.02 15.37 3.83
C THR A 9 -71.61 15.89 4.06
N ALA A 10 -70.74 15.01 4.57
CA ALA A 10 -69.33 15.29 4.79
C ALA A 10 -68.60 15.47 3.45
N GLN A 11 -67.86 16.56 3.32
CA GLN A 11 -66.95 16.83 2.22
C GLN A 11 -65.67 16.00 2.39
N ALA A 12 -65.37 15.15 1.41
CA ALA A 12 -64.05 14.57 1.24
C ALA A 12 -63.17 15.59 0.49
N LEU A 13 -62.18 16.11 1.19
CA LEU A 13 -61.17 17.04 0.69
C LEU A 13 -60.14 16.25 -0.15
N LEU A 14 -60.26 16.26 -1.47
CA LEU A 14 -59.18 15.83 -2.37
C LEU A 14 -58.16 16.99 -2.45
N ILE A 15 -57.04 16.86 -1.74
CA ILE A 15 -55.90 17.76 -1.89
C ILE A 15 -55.10 17.29 -3.11
N SER A 16 -55.34 17.93 -4.24
CA SER A 16 -54.45 17.94 -5.40
C SER A 16 -53.28 18.90 -5.12
N VAL A 17 -52.17 18.37 -4.61
CA VAL A 17 -50.91 19.12 -4.54
C VAL A 17 -50.27 19.13 -5.93
N LEU A 18 -50.18 20.33 -6.49
CA LEU A 18 -49.44 20.66 -7.70
C LEU A 18 -47.97 20.22 -7.58
N LEU A 19 -47.53 19.37 -8.51
CA LEU A 19 -46.11 19.12 -8.78
C LEU A 19 -45.51 20.37 -9.45
N LEU A 20 -45.00 21.29 -8.62
CA LEU A 20 -44.13 22.37 -9.04
C LEU A 20 -42.68 21.96 -8.81
N SER A 21 -42.02 21.64 -9.93
CA SER A 21 -40.62 21.93 -10.24
C SER A 21 -39.71 22.35 -9.07
N CYS A 22 -38.90 21.40 -8.59
CA CYS A 22 -37.53 21.71 -8.22
C CYS A 22 -36.65 21.18 -9.34
N ARG A 23 -36.19 22.09 -10.21
CA ARG A 23 -34.93 21.95 -10.95
C ARG A 23 -33.91 21.43 -9.92
N GLY A 24 -33.49 20.17 -10.06
CA GLY A 24 -32.22 19.76 -9.51
C GLY A 24 -31.19 20.72 -10.11
N GLY A 25 -30.56 21.53 -9.28
CA GLY A 25 -29.39 22.26 -9.72
C GLY A 25 -28.41 21.20 -10.20
N ASP A 26 -27.99 21.32 -11.46
CA ASP A 26 -26.71 20.78 -11.87
C ASP A 26 -25.70 21.37 -10.88
N VAL A 27 -25.31 20.57 -9.88
CA VAL A 27 -24.07 20.84 -9.18
C VAL A 27 -23.03 20.58 -10.24
N GLU A 28 -22.57 21.64 -10.89
CA GLU A 28 -21.37 21.62 -11.70
C GLU A 28 -20.31 20.99 -10.77
N GLU A 29 -19.93 19.74 -11.02
CA GLU A 29 -18.88 19.07 -10.26
C GLU A 29 -17.60 19.87 -10.51
N THR A 30 -17.29 20.77 -9.58
CA THR A 30 -16.07 21.57 -9.65
C THR A 30 -14.89 20.65 -9.43
N LEU A 31 -14.00 20.60 -10.43
CA LEU A 31 -12.76 19.83 -10.36
C LEU A 31 -11.97 20.20 -9.08
N PRO A 32 -11.23 19.24 -8.47
CA PRO A 32 -10.29 19.55 -7.41
C PRO A 32 -9.33 20.65 -7.85
N PHE A 33 -8.94 21.55 -6.93
CA PHE A 33 -8.11 22.73 -7.24
C PHE A 33 -6.88 22.39 -8.08
N ILE A 34 -6.10 21.39 -7.67
CA ILE A 34 -4.87 21.01 -8.37
C ILE A 34 -5.14 20.47 -9.78
N VAL A 35 -6.28 19.80 -9.98
CA VAL A 35 -6.69 19.28 -11.30
C VAL A 35 -7.09 20.41 -12.22
N ASP A 36 -7.91 21.35 -11.73
CA ASP A 36 -8.30 22.53 -12.51
C ASP A 36 -7.07 23.35 -12.91
N LYS A 37 -6.16 23.60 -11.96
CA LYS A 37 -4.90 24.29 -12.24
C LYS A 37 -4.04 23.57 -13.27
N ALA A 38 -3.89 22.26 -13.13
CA ALA A 38 -3.08 21.46 -14.03
C ALA A 38 -3.59 21.47 -15.48
N LEU A 39 -4.90 21.47 -15.67
CA LEU A 39 -5.54 21.37 -16.98
C LEU A 39 -5.77 22.75 -17.63
N ASN A 40 -6.07 23.79 -16.85
CA ASN A 40 -6.70 25.00 -17.37
C ASN A 40 -5.92 26.30 -17.10
N ASP A 41 -4.90 26.32 -16.23
CA ASP A 41 -4.21 27.55 -15.84
C ASP A 41 -2.72 27.53 -16.17
N SER A 42 -2.36 28.00 -17.37
CA SER A 42 -0.96 28.07 -17.83
C SER A 42 -0.02 28.95 -17.00
N THR A 43 -0.53 29.66 -15.99
CA THR A 43 0.27 30.46 -15.04
C THR A 43 0.51 29.75 -13.71
N SER A 44 -0.18 28.64 -13.46
CA SER A 44 -0.01 27.85 -12.25
C SER A 44 1.26 27.01 -12.30
N VAL A 45 1.84 26.77 -11.12
CA VAL A 45 2.95 25.84 -10.92
C VAL A 45 2.57 24.37 -11.20
N TYR A 46 1.27 24.06 -11.28
CA TYR A 46 0.78 22.70 -11.54
C TYR A 46 0.47 22.42 -13.01
N TYR A 47 0.48 23.45 -13.86
CA TYR A 47 0.10 23.33 -15.26
C TYR A 47 1.04 22.43 -16.06
N ASN A 48 0.44 21.60 -16.92
CA ASN A 48 1.15 20.84 -17.93
C ASN A 48 0.33 20.77 -19.23
N ASP A 49 1.01 20.81 -20.38
CA ASP A 49 0.36 20.67 -21.69
C ASP A 49 0.28 19.20 -22.11
N PHE A 50 -0.82 18.54 -21.71
CA PHE A 50 -1.07 17.14 -22.05
C PHE A 50 -1.39 16.92 -23.54
N SER A 51 -1.68 17.96 -24.31
CA SER A 51 -1.94 17.81 -25.75
C SER A 51 -0.66 17.47 -26.54
N GLY A 52 0.50 17.85 -26.00
CA GLY A 52 1.83 17.54 -26.53
C GLY A 52 2.46 16.27 -25.94
N TYR A 53 1.69 15.39 -25.29
CA TYR A 53 2.26 14.23 -24.60
C TYR A 53 3.01 13.29 -25.56
N PRO A 54 4.21 12.82 -25.21
CA PRO A 54 4.99 11.95 -26.09
C PRO A 54 4.34 10.57 -26.31
N GLU A 55 4.83 9.87 -27.32
CA GLU A 55 4.41 8.50 -27.62
C GLU A 55 4.82 7.53 -26.50
N LEU A 56 3.83 6.82 -25.94
CA LEU A 56 3.96 6.10 -24.68
C LEU A 56 4.99 4.96 -24.72
N SER A 57 5.16 4.22 -25.82
CA SER A 57 5.99 2.99 -25.79
C SER A 57 7.45 3.23 -25.41
N SER A 58 7.95 4.45 -25.66
CA SER A 58 9.32 4.87 -25.36
C SER A 58 9.52 5.45 -23.94
N LEU A 59 8.42 5.75 -23.24
CA LEU A 59 8.47 6.41 -21.94
C LEU A 59 8.72 5.41 -20.79
N PRO A 60 9.33 5.87 -19.68
CA PRO A 60 9.52 5.05 -18.49
C PRO A 60 8.21 4.73 -17.76
N ILE A 61 8.25 3.70 -16.93
CA ILE A 61 7.22 3.40 -15.92
C ILE A 61 7.50 4.28 -14.69
N GLY A 62 6.49 5.00 -14.21
CA GLY A 62 6.55 5.78 -12.97
C GLY A 62 6.07 4.98 -11.78
N ILE A 63 6.79 5.01 -10.67
CA ILE A 63 6.42 4.36 -9.40
C ILE A 63 6.55 5.41 -8.30
N PHE A 64 5.52 5.64 -7.50
CA PHE A 64 5.64 6.55 -6.36
C PHE A 64 5.10 5.99 -5.04
N ASP A 65 5.77 6.40 -3.97
CA ASP A 65 5.45 6.08 -2.58
C ASP A 65 5.63 7.34 -1.71
N CYS A 66 5.13 7.31 -0.48
CA CYS A 66 5.53 8.28 0.54
C CYS A 66 6.96 8.06 1.04
N SER A 67 7.52 6.87 0.88
CA SER A 67 8.81 6.50 1.48
C SER A 67 9.69 5.69 0.54
N VAL A 68 10.97 5.60 0.87
CA VAL A 68 11.92 4.78 0.10
C VAL A 68 11.63 3.27 0.18
N ASN A 69 10.68 2.83 1.02
CA ASN A 69 10.21 1.45 1.01
C ASN A 69 9.58 1.07 -0.34
N GLY A 70 9.08 2.04 -1.11
CA GLY A 70 8.60 1.80 -2.47
C GLY A 70 9.66 1.23 -3.43
N PHE A 71 10.96 1.29 -3.07
CA PHE A 71 12.01 0.57 -3.79
C PHE A 71 11.82 -0.95 -3.78
N GLU A 72 11.06 -1.52 -2.84
CA GLU A 72 10.68 -2.93 -2.86
C GLU A 72 9.77 -3.27 -4.04
N VAL A 73 8.89 -2.33 -4.42
CA VAL A 73 8.07 -2.46 -5.63
C VAL A 73 8.92 -2.27 -6.88
N VAL A 74 9.88 -1.34 -6.87
CA VAL A 74 10.86 -1.21 -7.97
C VAL A 74 11.63 -2.51 -8.17
N GLU A 75 12.13 -3.11 -7.08
CA GLU A 75 12.85 -4.39 -7.12
C GLU A 75 11.98 -5.49 -7.73
N ARG A 76 10.69 -5.52 -7.39
CA ARG A 76 9.74 -6.46 -8.00
C ARG A 76 9.67 -6.29 -9.51
N PHE A 77 9.52 -5.07 -10.01
CA PHE A 77 9.49 -4.82 -11.45
C PHE A 77 10.80 -5.24 -12.13
N LEU A 78 11.95 -5.03 -11.49
CA LEU A 78 13.26 -5.42 -12.04
C LEU A 78 13.50 -6.94 -12.08
N THR A 79 12.79 -7.71 -11.25
CA THR A 79 13.07 -9.14 -11.01
C THR A 79 11.93 -10.07 -11.39
N LEU A 80 10.74 -9.53 -11.71
CA LEU A 80 9.59 -10.33 -12.11
C LEU A 80 9.90 -11.11 -13.39
N ASP A 81 9.68 -12.42 -13.37
CA ASP A 81 9.69 -13.33 -14.51
C ASP A 81 8.47 -14.25 -14.33
N ARG A 82 7.32 -13.77 -14.76
CA ARG A 82 6.02 -14.45 -14.66
C ARG A 82 5.42 -14.70 -16.03
N PHE A 83 5.87 -14.01 -17.07
CA PHE A 83 5.34 -14.11 -18.41
C PHE A 83 6.39 -14.52 -19.43
N ASP A 84 5.95 -15.21 -20.46
CA ASP A 84 6.76 -15.46 -21.63
C ASP A 84 6.73 -14.18 -22.46
N ASN A 85 7.88 -13.50 -22.56
CA ASN A 85 7.96 -12.16 -23.11
C ASN A 85 7.58 -12.11 -24.60
N ILE A 86 7.71 -13.23 -25.30
CA ILE A 86 7.30 -13.36 -26.70
C ILE A 86 5.79 -13.56 -26.82
N THR A 87 5.23 -14.53 -26.09
CA THR A 87 3.84 -14.99 -26.26
C THR A 87 2.83 -14.29 -25.35
N GLY A 88 3.28 -13.73 -24.24
CA GLY A 88 2.46 -13.06 -23.22
C GLY A 88 1.72 -14.01 -22.30
N ARG A 89 1.99 -15.32 -22.41
CA ARG A 89 1.38 -16.31 -21.55
C ARG A 89 2.01 -16.21 -20.17
N GLU A 90 1.20 -16.41 -19.13
CA GLU A 90 1.68 -16.42 -17.75
C GLU A 90 2.46 -17.71 -17.48
N ARG A 91 3.71 -17.70 -17.91
CA ARG A 91 4.70 -18.74 -17.70
C ARG A 91 6.08 -18.08 -17.75
N PRO A 92 6.95 -18.27 -16.75
CA PRO A 92 8.30 -17.71 -16.79
C PRO A 92 9.09 -18.24 -17.98
N ASP A 93 9.90 -17.37 -18.59
CA ASP A 93 10.82 -17.69 -19.70
C ASP A 93 12.30 -17.52 -19.34
N GLY A 94 12.60 -17.10 -18.11
CA GLY A 94 13.96 -16.86 -17.62
C GLY A 94 14.46 -15.44 -17.88
N ILE A 95 13.63 -14.55 -18.45
CA ILE A 95 13.93 -13.15 -18.73
C ILE A 95 12.96 -12.28 -17.94
N ALA A 96 13.47 -11.22 -17.31
CA ALA A 96 12.62 -10.30 -16.57
C ALA A 96 11.55 -9.68 -17.48
N ASP A 97 10.30 -9.67 -17.01
CA ASP A 97 9.10 -9.23 -17.73
C ASP A 97 9.18 -7.76 -18.17
N PHE A 98 9.89 -6.94 -17.39
CA PHE A 98 10.14 -5.53 -17.67
C PHE A 98 11.57 -5.27 -18.18
N GLY A 99 12.22 -6.29 -18.74
CA GLY A 99 13.56 -6.17 -19.33
C GLY A 99 13.60 -5.07 -20.39
N GLY A 100 14.47 -4.07 -20.19
CA GLY A 100 14.63 -2.94 -21.12
C GLY A 100 13.70 -1.77 -20.84
N GLU A 101 12.81 -1.88 -19.85
CA GLU A 101 12.02 -0.75 -19.35
C GLU A 101 12.89 0.22 -18.57
N ASN A 102 12.61 1.51 -18.69
CA ASN A 102 13.16 2.52 -17.79
C ASN A 102 12.16 2.79 -16.66
N ILE A 103 12.66 3.07 -15.46
CA ILE A 103 11.83 3.31 -14.28
C ILE A 103 12.13 4.70 -13.71
N GLN A 104 11.09 5.46 -13.42
CA GLN A 104 11.15 6.63 -12.55
C GLN A 104 10.58 6.25 -11.19
N PHE A 105 11.28 6.60 -10.12
CA PHE A 105 10.79 6.39 -8.77
C PHE A 105 10.67 7.71 -8.03
N LEU A 106 9.60 7.91 -7.27
CA LEU A 106 9.44 9.05 -6.38
C LEU A 106 9.17 8.58 -4.95
N SER A 107 10.02 9.00 -4.02
CA SER A 107 9.71 8.97 -2.59
C SER A 107 9.23 10.34 -2.12
N ASP A 108 7.95 10.46 -1.79
CA ASP A 108 7.37 11.67 -1.21
C ASP A 108 7.65 11.81 0.31
N ARG A 109 8.95 11.77 0.66
CA ARG A 109 9.45 11.78 2.04
C ARG A 109 8.96 12.98 2.84
N ALA A 110 8.90 14.18 2.24
CA ALA A 110 8.53 15.39 2.96
C ALA A 110 7.09 15.33 3.49
N ASN A 111 6.20 14.61 2.81
CA ASN A 111 4.81 14.44 3.22
C ASN A 111 4.56 13.14 3.98
N ALA A 112 5.53 12.24 4.10
CA ALA A 112 5.38 11.00 4.86
C ALA A 112 5.20 11.23 6.37
N PRO A 113 4.56 10.30 7.10
CA PRO A 113 3.74 9.19 6.59
C PRO A 113 2.32 9.63 6.20
N TYR A 114 1.75 9.01 5.16
CA TYR A 114 0.38 9.31 4.71
C TYR A 114 -0.72 8.92 5.71
N GLY A 115 -0.50 7.89 6.54
CA GLY A 115 -1.44 7.49 7.58
C GLY A 115 -1.77 8.61 8.58
N GLY A 116 -0.86 9.57 8.77
CA GLY A 116 -1.10 10.71 9.66
C GLY A 116 -2.19 11.67 9.17
N TYR A 117 -2.37 11.82 7.85
CA TYR A 117 -3.45 12.64 7.29
C TYR A 117 -4.81 11.96 7.49
N VAL A 118 -4.85 10.63 7.35
CA VAL A 118 -6.04 9.83 7.65
C VAL A 118 -6.42 9.99 9.11
N ALA A 119 -5.46 9.84 10.03
CA ALA A 119 -5.69 10.01 11.47
C ALA A 119 -6.14 11.42 11.86
N ALA A 120 -5.67 12.45 11.14
CA ALA A 120 -6.08 13.83 11.33
C ALA A 120 -7.39 14.21 10.61
N GLY A 121 -8.00 13.30 9.84
CA GLY A 121 -9.19 13.57 9.04
C GLY A 121 -8.97 14.53 7.88
N ASN A 122 -7.73 14.63 7.38
CA ASN A 122 -7.32 15.57 6.32
C ASN A 122 -7.14 14.84 4.98
N LEU A 123 -8.17 14.10 4.56
CA LEU A 123 -8.14 13.29 3.34
C LEU A 123 -8.07 14.13 2.07
N ASP A 124 -8.74 15.28 2.03
CA ASP A 124 -8.72 16.18 0.87
C ASP A 124 -7.28 16.61 0.53
N PHE A 125 -6.49 16.95 1.55
CA PHE A 125 -5.10 17.36 1.34
C PHE A 125 -4.18 16.17 1.01
N LEU A 126 -4.45 14.99 1.57
CA LEU A 126 -3.77 13.76 1.15
C LEU A 126 -4.02 13.47 -0.35
N GLN A 127 -5.25 13.65 -0.83
CA GLN A 127 -5.58 13.50 -2.24
C GLN A 127 -4.85 14.55 -3.10
N GLU A 128 -4.79 15.82 -2.67
CA GLU A 128 -4.01 16.85 -3.36
C GLU A 128 -2.52 16.50 -3.46
N ILE A 129 -1.92 15.93 -2.40
CA ILE A 129 -0.54 15.42 -2.42
C ILE A 129 -0.38 14.29 -3.46
N ILE A 130 -1.28 13.31 -3.47
CA ILE A 130 -1.22 12.15 -4.38
C ILE A 130 -1.36 12.60 -5.85
N LEU A 131 -2.28 13.53 -6.12
CA LEU A 131 -2.43 14.14 -7.44
C LEU A 131 -1.19 14.96 -7.83
N GLY A 132 -0.57 15.67 -6.89
CA GLY A 132 0.70 16.37 -7.13
C GLY A 132 1.84 15.43 -7.52
N ASN A 133 1.93 14.26 -6.88
CA ASN A 133 2.91 13.23 -7.24
C ASN A 133 2.62 12.61 -8.62
N THR A 134 1.34 12.44 -8.95
CA THR A 134 0.89 11.98 -10.28
C THR A 134 1.25 13.00 -11.36
N LEU A 135 0.99 14.29 -11.11
CA LEU A 135 1.36 15.39 -12.00
C LEU A 135 2.87 15.41 -12.23
N PHE A 136 3.68 15.30 -11.17
CA PHE A 136 5.13 15.21 -11.31
C PHE A 136 5.54 14.05 -12.22
N MET A 137 4.94 12.87 -12.08
CA MET A 137 5.24 11.73 -12.95
C MET A 137 4.93 12.03 -14.42
N MET A 138 3.84 12.74 -14.68
CA MET A 138 3.43 13.14 -16.02
C MET A 138 4.17 14.36 -16.58
N ASP A 139 4.94 15.07 -15.76
CA ASP A 139 5.70 16.26 -16.16
C ASP A 139 7.06 15.91 -16.78
N ASP A 140 7.69 16.87 -17.45
CA ASP A 140 8.98 16.71 -18.13
C ASP A 140 10.14 17.42 -17.42
N ASN A 141 9.89 17.96 -16.23
CA ASN A 141 10.86 18.78 -15.50
C ASN A 141 10.83 18.53 -13.99
N PHE A 142 11.87 19.01 -13.30
CA PHE A 142 12.02 18.89 -11.85
C PHE A 142 12.92 20.00 -11.27
N TYR A 143 12.91 20.14 -9.94
CA TYR A 143 13.81 21.06 -9.22
C TYR A 143 15.17 20.39 -8.97
N ASN A 144 16.29 21.06 -9.25
CA ASN A 144 17.60 20.49 -8.94
C ASN A 144 17.85 20.48 -7.41
N LEU A 145 17.37 21.50 -6.71
CA LEU A 145 17.41 21.62 -5.25
C LEU A 145 16.07 22.16 -4.71
N ALA A 146 15.74 21.83 -3.46
CA ALA A 146 14.50 22.25 -2.82
C ALA A 146 14.44 23.76 -2.50
N VAL A 147 15.59 24.44 -2.59
CA VAL A 147 15.69 25.90 -2.46
C VAL A 147 15.53 26.62 -3.80
N ASP A 148 15.57 25.92 -4.93
CA ASP A 148 15.51 26.53 -6.26
C ASP A 148 14.14 27.17 -6.50
N GLU A 149 14.12 28.39 -7.05
CA GLU A 149 12.88 29.10 -7.36
C GLU A 149 12.16 28.48 -8.57
N TYR A 150 12.92 28.02 -9.57
CA TYR A 150 12.41 27.50 -10.83
C TYR A 150 12.88 26.06 -11.08
N ARG A 151 12.07 25.30 -11.82
CA ARG A 151 12.45 23.97 -12.30
C ARG A 151 13.43 24.12 -13.45
N SER A 152 14.56 23.42 -13.36
CA SER A 152 15.65 23.51 -14.34
C SER A 152 16.25 22.16 -14.71
N GLY A 153 15.83 21.09 -14.04
CA GLY A 153 16.10 19.72 -14.46
C GLY A 153 15.03 19.24 -15.43
N PHE A 154 15.41 18.31 -16.31
CA PHE A 154 14.52 17.71 -17.31
C PHE A 154 14.49 16.19 -17.15
N LYS A 155 13.31 15.62 -17.25
CA LYS A 155 13.04 14.18 -17.25
C LYS A 155 12.02 13.86 -18.34
N SER A 156 11.89 12.60 -18.72
CA SER A 156 10.73 12.21 -19.53
C SER A 156 9.46 12.18 -18.66
N PRO A 157 8.27 12.36 -19.23
CA PRO A 157 7.04 11.91 -18.59
C PRO A 157 6.97 10.36 -18.58
N VAL A 158 5.90 9.76 -18.04
CA VAL A 158 5.78 8.30 -17.87
C VAL A 158 4.65 7.69 -18.71
N LYS A 159 4.74 6.39 -19.05
CA LYS A 159 3.67 5.67 -19.75
C LYS A 159 2.64 4.99 -18.86
N LEU A 160 3.03 4.71 -17.62
CA LEU A 160 2.23 4.01 -16.64
C LEU A 160 2.64 4.51 -15.26
N ILE A 161 1.68 4.62 -14.35
CA ILE A 161 1.92 5.02 -12.97
C ILE A 161 1.59 3.84 -12.05
N VAL A 162 2.50 3.52 -11.12
CA VAL A 162 2.28 2.53 -10.07
C VAL A 162 2.23 3.28 -8.73
N VAL A 163 1.09 3.18 -8.07
CA VAL A 163 0.87 3.73 -6.73
C VAL A 163 1.30 2.67 -5.72
N SER A 164 2.52 2.78 -5.20
CA SER A 164 3.11 1.72 -4.36
C SER A 164 2.75 1.81 -2.89
N SER A 165 2.24 2.95 -2.42
CA SER A 165 1.79 3.10 -1.03
C SER A 165 0.37 2.58 -0.88
N PRO A 166 0.08 1.58 -0.02
CA PRO A 166 -1.29 1.10 0.21
C PRO A 166 -2.25 2.20 0.70
N VAL A 167 -1.73 3.18 1.45
CA VAL A 167 -2.54 4.33 1.90
C VAL A 167 -2.90 5.24 0.72
N ALA A 168 -1.94 5.51 -0.18
CA ALA A 168 -2.20 6.32 -1.36
C ALA A 168 -3.12 5.61 -2.37
N ASP A 169 -2.96 4.30 -2.50
CA ASP A 169 -3.83 3.47 -3.32
C ASP A 169 -5.28 3.58 -2.82
N LEU A 170 -5.53 3.21 -1.55
CA LEU A 170 -6.86 3.21 -0.97
C LEU A 170 -7.57 4.57 -1.05
N HIS A 171 -6.85 5.65 -0.76
CA HIS A 171 -7.45 6.98 -0.59
C HIS A 171 -7.32 7.89 -1.82
N GLY A 172 -6.50 7.53 -2.81
CA GLY A 172 -6.16 8.41 -3.93
C GLY A 172 -6.26 7.78 -5.33
N LEU A 173 -6.23 6.46 -5.48
CA LEU A 173 -6.19 5.84 -6.81
C LEU A 173 -7.40 6.19 -7.70
N SER A 174 -8.61 6.32 -7.13
CA SER A 174 -9.79 6.76 -7.88
C SER A 174 -9.59 8.15 -8.48
N ALA A 175 -9.12 9.11 -7.68
CA ALA A 175 -8.87 10.48 -8.13
C ALA A 175 -7.73 10.53 -9.17
N VAL A 176 -6.70 9.69 -9.00
CA VAL A 176 -5.63 9.52 -10.00
C VAL A 176 -6.21 9.03 -11.33
N ASN A 177 -7.05 7.99 -11.32
CA ASN A 177 -7.66 7.44 -12.53
C ASN A 177 -8.59 8.46 -13.22
N GLU A 178 -9.39 9.19 -12.45
CA GLU A 178 -10.24 10.28 -12.96
C GLU A 178 -9.39 11.39 -13.60
N PHE A 179 -8.33 11.82 -12.92
CA PHE A 179 -7.41 12.81 -13.46
C PHE A 179 -6.74 12.34 -14.75
N LEU A 180 -6.19 11.12 -14.77
CA LEU A 180 -5.57 10.54 -15.97
C LEU A 180 -6.53 10.46 -17.15
N ALA A 181 -7.79 10.09 -16.91
CA ALA A 181 -8.83 10.06 -17.93
C ALA A 181 -9.10 11.46 -18.52
N LEU A 182 -9.09 12.51 -17.69
CA LEU A 182 -9.25 13.90 -18.15
C LEU A 182 -8.09 14.39 -19.02
N THR A 183 -6.87 13.88 -18.80
CA THR A 183 -5.70 14.29 -19.60
C THR A 183 -5.74 13.81 -21.05
N GLY A 184 -6.46 12.72 -21.35
CA GLY A 184 -6.50 12.12 -22.69
C GLY A 184 -5.17 11.52 -23.18
N THR A 185 -4.15 11.41 -22.32
CA THR A 185 -2.79 10.95 -22.69
C THR A 185 -2.69 9.44 -22.94
N GLY A 186 -3.66 8.67 -22.44
CA GLY A 186 -3.62 7.20 -22.45
C GLY A 186 -2.81 6.57 -21.31
N VAL A 187 -2.16 7.37 -20.46
CA VAL A 187 -1.48 6.89 -19.25
C VAL A 187 -2.50 6.29 -18.30
N LYS A 188 -2.17 5.13 -17.73
CA LYS A 188 -2.99 4.41 -16.75
C LYS A 188 -2.27 4.30 -15.41
N ALA A 189 -3.02 4.05 -14.34
CA ALA A 189 -2.48 3.80 -13.01
C ALA A 189 -2.83 2.39 -12.50
N VAL A 190 -1.93 1.81 -11.72
CA VAL A 190 -2.10 0.53 -11.02
C VAL A 190 -1.75 0.73 -9.54
N GLY A 191 -2.58 0.24 -8.64
CA GLY A 191 -2.35 0.30 -7.20
C GLY A 191 -2.00 -1.07 -6.60
N VAL A 192 -1.04 -1.10 -5.67
CA VAL A 192 -0.62 -2.35 -5.02
C VAL A 192 -1.70 -3.03 -4.19
N MET A 193 -2.43 -2.27 -3.38
CA MET A 193 -3.51 -2.76 -2.54
C MET A 193 -4.69 -3.25 -3.40
N GLU A 194 -5.09 -2.50 -4.42
CA GLU A 194 -6.18 -2.93 -5.31
C GLU A 194 -5.83 -4.24 -6.04
N SER A 195 -4.63 -4.33 -6.64
CA SER A 195 -4.18 -5.54 -7.32
C SER A 195 -4.11 -6.75 -6.38
N GLY A 196 -3.60 -6.56 -5.16
CA GLY A 196 -3.54 -7.62 -4.14
C GLY A 196 -4.93 -8.08 -3.67
N ILE A 197 -5.89 -7.15 -3.52
CA ILE A 197 -7.28 -7.49 -3.17
C ILE A 197 -7.95 -8.26 -4.31
N ARG A 198 -7.74 -7.86 -5.56
CA ARG A 198 -8.31 -8.55 -6.73
C ARG A 198 -7.82 -10.00 -6.81
N GLU A 199 -6.53 -10.22 -6.55
CA GLU A 199 -5.95 -11.56 -6.47
C GLU A 199 -6.55 -12.37 -5.31
N ALA A 200 -6.82 -11.75 -4.15
CA ALA A 200 -7.43 -12.42 -3.02
C ALA A 200 -8.88 -12.83 -3.30
N VAL A 201 -9.65 -11.95 -3.95
CA VAL A 201 -11.04 -12.22 -4.34
C VAL A 201 -11.12 -13.35 -5.37
N SER A 202 -10.10 -13.60 -6.19
CA SER A 202 -10.07 -14.77 -7.08
C SER A 202 -10.07 -16.12 -6.35
N GLY A 203 -9.76 -16.13 -5.05
CA GLY A 203 -9.68 -17.33 -4.21
C GLY A 203 -11.01 -17.77 -3.58
N VAL A 204 -12.15 -17.48 -4.23
CA VAL A 204 -13.47 -17.99 -3.82
C VAL A 204 -13.50 -19.50 -3.91
N ASP A 205 -14.07 -20.16 -2.91
CA ASP A 205 -14.19 -21.61 -2.88
C ASP A 205 -15.36 -22.14 -3.74
N GLY A 206 -15.48 -23.47 -3.84
CA GLY A 206 -16.52 -24.11 -4.65
C GLY A 206 -17.96 -23.92 -4.13
N ASN A 207 -18.14 -23.43 -2.90
CA ASN A 207 -19.44 -23.06 -2.35
C ASN A 207 -19.77 -21.58 -2.59
N GLY A 208 -18.83 -20.82 -3.15
CA GLY A 208 -18.95 -19.39 -3.33
C GLY A 208 -18.54 -18.59 -2.10
N ASP A 209 -17.91 -19.21 -1.09
CA ASP A 209 -17.45 -18.54 0.12
C ASP A 209 -16.00 -18.04 -0.04
N LEU A 210 -15.61 -17.03 0.73
CA LEU A 210 -14.26 -16.45 0.69
C LEU A 210 -13.76 -16.16 2.12
N CYS A 211 -12.56 -16.65 2.46
CA CYS A 211 -11.87 -16.26 3.69
C CYS A 211 -10.44 -15.80 3.40
N VAL A 212 -10.17 -14.52 3.68
CA VAL A 212 -8.88 -13.87 3.40
C VAL A 212 -8.26 -13.35 4.69
N GLY A 213 -7.02 -13.68 4.95
CA GLY A 213 -6.21 -13.03 5.98
C GLY A 213 -5.48 -11.80 5.45
N VAL A 214 -5.19 -10.85 6.33
CA VAL A 214 -4.39 -9.67 6.03
C VAL A 214 -3.38 -9.48 7.15
N LEU A 215 -2.10 -9.59 6.81
CA LEU A 215 -0.99 -9.30 7.71
C LEU A 215 -0.48 -7.89 7.40
N PHE A 216 -0.72 -6.93 8.29
CA PHE A 216 -0.49 -5.50 8.03
C PHE A 216 0.40 -4.83 9.09
N PRO A 217 1.24 -3.85 8.71
CA PRO A 217 2.09 -3.14 9.65
C PRO A 217 1.29 -2.12 10.48
N PRO A 218 1.71 -1.81 11.72
CA PRO A 218 1.15 -0.71 12.48
C PRO A 218 1.32 0.64 11.74
N GLY A 219 0.30 1.50 11.78
CA GLY A 219 0.34 2.84 11.20
C GLY A 219 0.13 2.93 9.68
N GLY A 220 -0.12 1.79 9.01
CA GLY A 220 -0.57 1.74 7.61
C GLY A 220 -2.09 1.71 7.49
N VAL A 221 -2.60 1.02 6.46
CA VAL A 221 -4.04 0.76 6.28
C VAL A 221 -4.53 -0.22 7.36
N SER A 222 -5.62 0.13 8.03
CA SER A 222 -6.18 -0.64 9.15
C SER A 222 -6.89 -1.91 8.68
N SER A 223 -7.13 -2.83 9.63
CA SER A 223 -7.89 -4.06 9.34
C SER A 223 -9.33 -3.77 8.86
N ILE A 224 -9.96 -2.71 9.37
CA ILE A 224 -11.33 -2.33 9.00
C ILE A 224 -11.36 -1.78 7.58
N GLU A 225 -10.36 -0.98 7.20
CA GLU A 225 -10.22 -0.47 5.84
C GLU A 225 -9.98 -1.61 4.84
N TYR A 226 -9.07 -2.54 5.15
CA TYR A 226 -8.88 -3.74 4.33
C TYR A 226 -10.15 -4.58 4.22
N GLU A 227 -10.84 -4.83 5.33
CA GLU A 227 -12.10 -5.57 5.31
C GLU A 227 -13.15 -4.88 4.42
N THR A 228 -13.27 -3.57 4.53
CA THR A 228 -14.20 -2.77 3.71
C THR A 228 -13.85 -2.86 2.23
N ALA A 229 -12.57 -2.69 1.88
CA ALA A 229 -12.10 -2.76 0.51
C ALA A 229 -12.27 -4.16 -0.11
N ILE A 230 -11.93 -5.22 0.64
CA ILE A 230 -12.11 -6.61 0.19
C ILE A 230 -13.60 -6.91 -0.02
N ARG A 231 -14.47 -6.54 0.92
CA ARG A 231 -15.92 -6.74 0.78
C ARG A 231 -16.50 -5.99 -0.41
N LYS A 232 -16.03 -4.77 -0.67
CA LYS A 232 -16.42 -3.98 -1.84
C LYS A 232 -16.00 -4.70 -3.14
N ALA A 233 -14.75 -5.15 -3.22
CA ALA A 233 -14.23 -5.86 -4.40
C ALA A 233 -14.88 -7.23 -4.61
N ALA A 234 -15.24 -7.92 -3.53
CA ALA A 234 -15.95 -9.20 -3.57
C ALA A 234 -17.41 -9.07 -4.04
N SER A 235 -18.01 -7.88 -3.95
CA SER A 235 -19.40 -7.64 -4.29
C SER A 235 -19.68 -7.98 -5.76
N GLY A 236 -20.61 -8.92 -6.00
CA GLY A 236 -20.96 -9.40 -7.34
C GLY A 236 -20.05 -10.50 -7.89
N ILE A 237 -18.97 -10.85 -7.19
CA ILE A 237 -18.08 -11.98 -7.52
C ILE A 237 -18.33 -13.15 -6.56
N VAL A 238 -18.32 -12.86 -5.25
CA VAL A 238 -18.55 -13.84 -4.19
C VAL A 238 -20.05 -13.99 -3.95
N THR A 239 -20.57 -15.22 -4.03
CA THR A 239 -22.01 -15.50 -3.83
C THR A 239 -22.36 -15.93 -2.40
N GLY A 240 -21.38 -16.40 -1.65
CA GLY A 240 -21.48 -16.83 -0.26
C GLY A 240 -20.93 -15.80 0.72
N ASP A 241 -20.43 -16.30 1.85
CA ASP A 241 -19.94 -15.50 2.96
C ASP A 241 -18.49 -15.01 2.71
N VAL A 242 -18.26 -13.71 2.94
CA VAL A 242 -16.92 -13.12 2.95
C VAL A 242 -16.46 -12.96 4.40
N GLN A 243 -15.32 -13.58 4.73
CA GLN A 243 -14.63 -13.43 6.01
C GLN A 243 -13.24 -12.82 5.80
N VAL A 244 -12.93 -11.80 6.61
CA VAL A 244 -11.61 -11.15 6.59
C VAL A 244 -10.97 -11.27 7.97
N LEU A 245 -9.73 -11.75 8.01
CA LEU A 245 -8.95 -11.90 9.24
C LEU A 245 -7.83 -10.86 9.26
N GLY A 246 -7.94 -9.86 10.13
CA GLY A 246 -6.84 -8.93 10.36
C GLY A 246 -5.80 -9.48 11.34
N GLN A 247 -4.52 -9.29 11.03
CA GLN A 247 -3.41 -9.42 11.98
C GLN A 247 -2.47 -8.22 11.84
N GLU A 248 -2.50 -7.34 12.85
CA GLU A 248 -1.50 -6.29 13.00
C GLU A 248 -0.15 -6.93 13.35
N ALA A 249 0.85 -6.73 12.50
CA ALA A 249 2.17 -7.34 12.57
C ALA A 249 3.12 -6.52 13.47
N VAL A 250 2.70 -6.29 14.71
CA VAL A 250 3.42 -5.46 15.69
C VAL A 250 4.88 -5.89 15.84
N GLY A 251 5.77 -4.99 15.43
CA GLY A 251 7.23 -5.17 15.56
C GLY A 251 7.88 -6.06 14.50
N LEU A 252 7.13 -6.74 13.64
CA LEU A 252 7.69 -7.57 12.56
C LEU A 252 8.52 -6.73 11.58
N ASP A 253 7.96 -5.59 11.16
CA ASP A 253 8.60 -4.63 10.30
C ASP A 253 9.91 -4.06 10.89
N ARG A 254 9.86 -3.71 12.17
CA ARG A 254 11.01 -3.19 12.91
C ARG A 254 12.09 -4.26 13.09
N ALA A 255 11.69 -5.49 13.37
CA ALA A 255 12.57 -6.65 13.43
C ALA A 255 13.26 -6.91 12.08
N LEU A 256 12.51 -6.85 10.97
CA LEU A 256 13.04 -7.02 9.62
C LEU A 256 14.09 -5.96 9.27
N ARG A 257 13.88 -4.72 9.72
CA ARG A 257 14.80 -3.59 9.52
C ARG A 257 15.97 -3.54 10.50
N GLY A 258 16.08 -4.50 11.42
CA GLY A 258 17.19 -4.60 12.37
C GLY A 258 17.13 -3.59 13.51
N ASP A 259 15.94 -3.06 13.83
CA ASP A 259 15.75 -2.20 15.00
C ASP A 259 16.04 -2.99 16.28
N THR A 260 17.11 -2.59 16.97
CA THR A 260 17.59 -3.25 18.18
C THR A 260 16.58 -3.21 19.32
N LEU A 261 15.58 -2.32 19.30
CA LEU A 261 14.48 -2.35 20.26
C LEU A 261 13.56 -3.57 20.08
N TYR A 262 13.63 -4.27 18.94
CA TYR A 262 12.81 -5.43 18.62
C TYR A 262 13.64 -6.70 18.45
N VAL A 263 14.78 -6.64 17.76
CA VAL A 263 15.72 -7.75 17.58
C VAL A 263 17.14 -7.25 17.79
N ASP A 264 17.79 -7.73 18.85
CA ASP A 264 19.19 -7.46 19.14
C ASP A 264 19.95 -8.79 19.10
N THR A 265 20.67 -9.02 18.00
CA THR A 265 21.44 -10.25 17.78
C THR A 265 22.61 -10.43 18.75
N SER A 266 22.98 -9.38 19.51
CA SER A 266 23.99 -9.46 20.56
C SER A 266 23.41 -9.74 21.95
N ALA A 267 22.09 -9.63 22.12
CA ALA A 267 21.43 -9.82 23.41
C ALA A 267 21.50 -11.28 23.85
N THR A 268 21.88 -11.51 25.12
CA THR A 268 21.91 -12.84 25.74
C THR A 268 20.92 -12.97 26.91
N ALA A 269 20.18 -11.91 27.21
CA ALA A 269 19.18 -11.83 28.27
C ALA A 269 18.08 -10.85 27.87
N VAL A 270 16.92 -10.95 28.53
CA VAL A 270 15.80 -10.00 28.32
C VAL A 270 16.22 -8.56 28.57
N ARG A 271 15.59 -7.64 27.84
CA ARG A 271 15.94 -6.21 27.83
C ARG A 271 14.76 -5.34 28.23
N ASP A 272 15.00 -4.37 29.10
CA ASP A 272 13.98 -3.38 29.49
C ASP A 272 13.58 -2.46 28.31
N SER A 273 14.48 -2.30 27.34
CA SER A 273 14.24 -1.50 26.14
C SER A 273 13.41 -2.22 25.07
N TYR A 274 13.08 -3.50 25.24
CA TYR A 274 12.35 -4.29 24.25
C TYR A 274 10.94 -3.72 24.00
N ARG A 275 10.56 -3.59 22.72
CA ARG A 275 9.28 -2.99 22.30
C ARG A 275 8.38 -3.93 21.48
N GLY A 276 8.76 -5.20 21.37
CA GLY A 276 7.95 -6.20 20.69
C GLY A 276 6.81 -6.77 21.54
N PRO A 277 6.10 -7.78 21.02
CA PRO A 277 5.03 -8.48 21.72
C PRO A 277 5.50 -9.04 23.07
N VAL A 278 4.66 -8.88 24.10
CA VAL A 278 4.91 -9.36 25.47
C VAL A 278 3.93 -10.48 25.82
N THR A 279 4.28 -11.32 26.80
CA THR A 279 3.37 -12.36 27.30
C THR A 279 2.14 -11.76 27.99
N GLY A 280 0.95 -12.30 27.74
CA GLY A 280 -0.26 -11.94 28.47
C GLY A 280 -1.53 -12.33 27.72
N ILE A 281 -2.65 -11.67 28.05
CA ILE A 281 -4.00 -12.06 27.57
C ILE A 281 -4.59 -11.11 26.53
N SER A 282 -3.92 -9.98 26.24
CA SER A 282 -4.40 -9.03 25.23
C SER A 282 -4.22 -9.58 23.82
N TYR A 283 -5.00 -9.05 22.87
CA TYR A 283 -4.97 -9.47 21.47
C TYR A 283 -3.57 -9.44 20.82
N ASN A 284 -2.73 -8.46 21.19
CA ASN A 284 -1.37 -8.29 20.69
C ASN A 284 -0.29 -8.89 21.63
N ASN A 285 -0.68 -9.79 22.54
CA ASN A 285 0.25 -10.47 23.44
C ASN A 285 0.53 -11.91 23.02
N ILE A 286 1.68 -12.43 23.44
CA ILE A 286 2.05 -13.84 23.33
C ILE A 286 1.17 -14.65 24.31
N ASP A 287 0.15 -15.33 23.77
CA ASP A 287 -0.70 -16.28 24.53
C ASP A 287 0.09 -17.53 24.90
N LEU A 288 0.46 -17.67 26.18
CA LEU A 288 1.24 -18.81 26.68
C LEU A 288 0.54 -20.16 26.52
N SER A 289 -0.79 -20.19 26.33
CA SER A 289 -1.53 -21.44 26.03
C SER A 289 -1.30 -21.97 24.62
N LEU A 290 -0.63 -21.18 23.78
CA LEU A 290 -0.23 -21.50 22.41
C LEU A 290 1.28 -21.73 22.27
N PHE A 291 2.04 -21.76 23.37
CA PHE A 291 3.50 -21.85 23.30
C PHE A 291 3.99 -23.09 22.54
N ASP A 292 3.32 -24.23 22.71
CA ASP A 292 3.58 -25.47 21.96
C ASP A 292 3.28 -25.34 20.45
N ARG A 293 2.38 -24.41 20.10
CA ARG A 293 1.89 -24.19 18.73
C ARG A 293 2.63 -23.09 17.99
N TYR A 294 3.12 -22.06 18.71
CA TYR A 294 3.99 -21.05 18.09
C TYR A 294 5.22 -21.70 17.47
N GLY A 295 5.73 -22.75 18.11
CA GLY A 295 6.92 -23.45 17.63
C GLY A 295 8.12 -22.52 17.55
N PHE A 296 8.26 -21.58 18.50
CA PHE A 296 9.34 -20.60 18.48
C PHE A 296 10.70 -21.28 18.34
N ASP A 297 11.57 -20.69 17.52
CA ASP A 297 12.97 -21.04 17.49
C ASP A 297 13.61 -20.64 18.83
N THR A 298 14.12 -21.65 19.52
CA THR A 298 14.79 -21.52 20.83
C THR A 298 16.31 -21.67 20.70
N SER A 299 16.84 -21.76 19.49
CA SER A 299 18.28 -21.87 19.24
C SER A 299 18.98 -20.53 19.50
N GLY A 300 20.20 -20.61 20.04
CA GLY A 300 21.02 -19.44 20.35
C GLY A 300 20.28 -18.41 21.21
N ASN A 301 20.13 -17.20 20.69
CA ASN A 301 19.40 -16.11 21.31
C ASN A 301 18.15 -15.68 20.54
N ALA A 302 17.57 -16.56 19.72
CA ALA A 302 16.35 -16.26 18.96
C ALA A 302 15.12 -16.00 19.85
N LEU A 303 15.11 -16.57 21.06
CA LEU A 303 14.12 -16.35 22.10
C LEU A 303 14.81 -16.11 23.45
N LEU A 304 14.44 -15.04 24.14
CA LEU A 304 15.05 -14.65 25.41
C LEU A 304 14.07 -14.87 26.57
N TYR A 305 14.58 -15.37 27.70
CA TYR A 305 13.78 -15.73 28.86
C TYR A 305 14.11 -14.83 30.05
N SER A 306 13.09 -14.33 30.76
CA SER A 306 13.33 -13.54 31.99
C SER A 306 13.79 -14.44 33.14
N VAL A 307 13.27 -15.66 33.19
CA VAL A 307 13.66 -16.69 34.15
C VAL A 307 13.97 -17.98 33.39
N PRO A 308 15.17 -18.58 33.55
CA PRO A 308 15.50 -19.84 32.90
C PRO A 308 14.46 -20.93 33.17
N GLY A 309 13.94 -21.57 32.11
CA GLY A 309 12.94 -22.63 32.21
C GLY A 309 11.49 -22.15 32.43
N SER A 310 11.24 -20.84 32.46
CA SER A 310 9.89 -20.25 32.53
C SER A 310 9.56 -19.51 31.25
N ASN A 311 8.37 -19.77 30.68
CA ASN A 311 7.89 -19.04 29.51
C ASN A 311 7.30 -17.66 29.86
N ALA A 312 7.24 -17.29 31.15
CA ALA A 312 6.77 -15.97 31.55
C ALA A 312 7.79 -14.89 31.16
N GLY A 313 7.33 -13.82 30.51
CA GLY A 313 8.16 -12.68 30.11
C GLY A 313 9.16 -12.97 28.98
N VAL A 314 8.88 -13.97 28.13
CA VAL A 314 9.70 -14.21 26.93
C VAL A 314 9.72 -13.00 26.00
N GLN A 315 10.87 -12.76 25.35
CA GLN A 315 11.04 -11.76 24.32
C GLN A 315 11.45 -12.43 23.01
N LEU A 316 10.78 -12.05 21.91
CA LEU A 316 11.11 -12.53 20.58
C LEU A 316 12.36 -11.79 20.10
N ASN A 317 13.39 -12.52 19.69
CA ASN A 317 14.67 -11.93 19.30
C ASN A 317 15.17 -12.52 17.97
N SER A 318 14.22 -12.92 17.11
CA SER A 318 14.46 -13.29 15.72
C SER A 318 13.24 -12.94 14.87
N VAL A 319 13.47 -12.60 13.60
CA VAL A 319 12.39 -12.33 12.63
C VAL A 319 11.47 -13.55 12.47
N GLU A 320 12.03 -14.76 12.46
CA GLU A 320 11.24 -16.01 12.41
C GLU A 320 10.24 -16.10 13.56
N ASN A 321 10.64 -15.72 14.78
CA ASN A 321 9.76 -15.76 15.94
C ASN A 321 8.63 -14.73 15.86
N TYR A 322 8.85 -13.56 15.27
CA TYR A 322 7.75 -12.62 14.98
C TYR A 322 6.75 -13.19 13.96
N VAL A 323 7.24 -13.80 12.88
CA VAL A 323 6.38 -14.45 11.87
C VAL A 323 5.53 -15.55 12.50
N ARG A 324 6.16 -16.44 13.28
CA ARG A 324 5.49 -17.51 14.03
C ARG A 324 4.41 -16.97 14.94
N TYR A 325 4.72 -15.95 15.73
CA TYR A 325 3.76 -15.32 16.62
C TYR A 325 2.53 -14.81 15.86
N HIS A 326 2.71 -14.04 14.79
CA HIS A 326 1.60 -13.44 14.06
C HIS A 326 0.73 -14.45 13.32
N LEU A 327 1.33 -15.37 12.56
CA LEU A 327 0.57 -16.34 11.79
C LEU A 327 -0.20 -17.32 12.68
N VAL A 328 0.46 -17.89 13.69
CA VAL A 328 -0.19 -18.85 14.60
C VAL A 328 -1.31 -18.17 15.38
N SER A 329 -1.12 -16.93 15.83
CA SER A 329 -2.18 -16.16 16.50
C SER A 329 -3.38 -15.94 15.59
N MET A 330 -3.16 -15.55 14.33
CA MET A 330 -4.24 -15.32 13.36
C MET A 330 -5.03 -16.60 13.06
N ILE A 331 -4.33 -17.69 12.75
CA ILE A 331 -4.96 -18.97 12.41
C ILE A 331 -5.65 -19.60 13.63
N GLU A 332 -5.08 -19.47 14.83
CA GLU A 332 -5.76 -19.91 16.05
C GLU A 332 -7.03 -19.11 16.33
N ARG A 333 -7.04 -17.79 16.10
CA ARG A 333 -8.27 -16.98 16.22
C ARG A 333 -9.33 -17.44 15.24
N HIS A 334 -8.94 -17.67 13.98
CA HIS A 334 -9.86 -18.21 12.98
C HIS A 334 -10.44 -19.55 13.43
N ARG A 335 -9.60 -20.50 13.87
CA ARG A 335 -10.05 -21.80 14.40
C ARG A 335 -10.98 -21.65 15.60
N ARG A 336 -10.69 -20.74 16.54
CA ARG A 336 -11.50 -20.47 17.74
C ARG A 336 -12.82 -19.76 17.43
N SER A 337 -12.92 -19.05 16.30
CA SER A 337 -14.15 -18.36 15.88
C SER A 337 -15.30 -19.33 15.57
N GLY A 338 -14.99 -20.61 15.30
CA GLY A 338 -15.96 -21.60 14.87
C GLY A 338 -16.34 -21.51 13.39
N SER A 339 -15.67 -20.62 12.62
CA SER A 339 -15.83 -20.57 11.17
C SER A 339 -15.52 -21.91 10.52
N ARG A 340 -16.28 -22.21 9.46
CA ARG A 340 -16.10 -23.40 8.62
C ARG A 340 -15.56 -23.06 7.23
N ILE A 341 -15.34 -21.78 6.95
CA ILE A 341 -14.80 -21.31 5.67
C ILE A 341 -13.28 -21.33 5.80
N PRO A 342 -12.57 -22.21 5.09
CA PRO A 342 -11.13 -22.29 5.20
C PRO A 342 -10.46 -21.02 4.68
N VAL A 343 -9.41 -20.54 5.36
CA VAL A 343 -8.61 -19.42 4.86
C VAL A 343 -7.97 -19.81 3.53
N SER A 344 -8.29 -19.09 2.46
CA SER A 344 -7.78 -19.35 1.11
C SER A 344 -6.50 -18.57 0.82
N SER A 345 -6.32 -17.42 1.46
CA SER A 345 -5.12 -16.61 1.25
C SER A 345 -4.79 -15.68 2.40
N ILE A 346 -3.54 -15.20 2.46
CA ILE A 346 -3.13 -14.08 3.32
C ILE A 346 -2.46 -13.00 2.45
N ILE A 347 -3.01 -11.78 2.46
CA ILE A 347 -2.40 -10.59 1.87
C ILE A 347 -1.27 -10.10 2.76
N LEU A 348 -0.09 -9.91 2.18
CA LEU A 348 1.09 -9.32 2.82
C LEU A 348 1.07 -7.80 2.60
N ALA A 349 0.44 -7.05 3.51
CA ALA A 349 0.13 -5.64 3.34
C ALA A 349 1.33 -4.67 3.55
N ASP A 350 2.56 -5.19 3.47
CA ASP A 350 3.81 -4.44 3.44
C ASP A 350 4.73 -5.13 2.41
N ALA A 351 5.31 -4.36 1.50
CA ALA A 351 6.12 -4.92 0.40
C ALA A 351 7.36 -5.67 0.92
N GLY A 352 7.88 -5.32 2.11
CA GLY A 352 9.03 -5.95 2.72
C GLY A 352 8.74 -7.37 3.19
N TYR A 353 7.47 -7.71 3.42
CA TYR A 353 7.07 -9.04 3.88
C TYR A 353 7.29 -10.13 2.82
N HIS A 354 7.49 -9.77 1.55
CA HIS A 354 7.88 -10.75 0.54
C HIS A 354 9.17 -11.50 0.92
N GLN A 355 10.13 -10.82 1.56
CA GLN A 355 11.39 -11.42 1.99
C GLN A 355 11.18 -12.53 3.04
N LEU A 356 10.02 -12.52 3.70
CA LEU A 356 9.63 -13.50 4.71
C LEU A 356 8.95 -14.73 4.11
N MET A 357 8.70 -14.76 2.79
CA MET A 357 7.94 -15.82 2.12
C MET A 357 8.38 -17.24 2.50
N PRO A 358 9.70 -17.58 2.55
CA PRO A 358 10.12 -18.92 2.95
C PRO A 358 9.71 -19.28 4.39
N ILE A 359 9.78 -18.32 5.32
CA ILE A 359 9.39 -18.51 6.73
C ILE A 359 7.87 -18.60 6.85
N LEU A 360 7.16 -17.72 6.15
CA LEU A 360 5.70 -17.68 6.11
C LEU A 360 5.12 -19.02 5.62
N GLN A 361 5.64 -19.54 4.51
CA GLN A 361 5.24 -20.84 3.94
C GLN A 361 5.51 -21.98 4.91
N LYS A 362 6.74 -22.04 5.47
CA LYS A 362 7.12 -23.04 6.47
C LYS A 362 6.14 -23.07 7.66
N VAL A 363 5.80 -21.91 8.21
CA VAL A 363 4.88 -21.82 9.38
C VAL A 363 3.46 -22.26 9.00
N MET A 364 2.95 -21.89 7.83
CA MET A 364 1.63 -22.34 7.38
C MET A 364 1.59 -23.86 7.12
N ASP A 365 2.66 -24.43 6.55
CA ASP A 365 2.80 -25.88 6.34
C ASP A 365 2.83 -26.64 7.67
N GLU A 366 3.57 -26.12 8.66
CA GLU A 366 3.61 -26.65 10.02
C GLU A 366 2.21 -26.62 10.66
N LEU A 367 1.47 -25.51 10.53
CA LEU A 367 0.10 -25.38 11.02
C LEU A 367 -0.85 -26.37 10.34
N TYR A 368 -0.83 -26.43 9.01
CA TYR A 368 -1.67 -27.34 8.22
C TYR A 368 -1.48 -28.81 8.61
N ASN A 369 -0.26 -29.17 9.01
CA ASN A 369 0.13 -30.51 9.41
C ASN A 369 0.18 -30.74 10.93
N TYR A 370 -0.13 -29.73 11.74
CA TYR A 370 -0.07 -29.83 13.19
C TYR A 370 -1.07 -30.86 13.72
N ARG A 371 -0.56 -31.83 14.48
CA ARG A 371 -1.36 -32.90 15.09
C ARG A 371 -1.42 -32.75 16.59
N ARG A 372 -2.63 -32.88 17.14
CA ARG A 372 -2.85 -33.11 18.58
C ARG A 372 -3.49 -34.48 18.76
N GLY A 373 -2.68 -35.47 19.11
CA GLY A 373 -3.09 -36.87 19.04
C GLY A 373 -3.28 -37.31 17.58
N SER A 374 -4.46 -37.85 17.26
CA SER A 374 -4.83 -38.29 15.90
C SER A 374 -5.49 -37.21 15.04
N ILE A 375 -5.73 -36.02 15.60
CA ILE A 375 -6.48 -34.94 14.94
C ILE A 375 -5.51 -33.91 14.36
N TYR A 376 -5.71 -33.58 13.08
CA TYR A 376 -5.11 -32.41 12.45
C TYR A 376 -5.86 -31.16 12.90
N LEU A 377 -5.24 -30.34 13.76
CA LEU A 377 -5.96 -29.31 14.50
C LEU A 377 -6.42 -28.13 13.62
N TYR A 378 -5.59 -27.74 12.64
CA TYR A 378 -5.83 -26.55 11.81
C TYR A 378 -6.25 -26.86 10.37
N ARG A 379 -6.08 -28.11 9.92
CA ARG A 379 -6.20 -28.49 8.51
C ARG A 379 -7.54 -28.13 7.87
N THR A 380 -8.65 -28.21 8.63
CA THR A 380 -9.97 -27.88 8.09
C THR A 380 -10.24 -26.37 7.99
N GLY A 381 -9.45 -25.54 8.67
CA GLY A 381 -9.56 -24.08 8.63
C GLY A 381 -8.57 -23.41 7.67
N ILE A 382 -7.79 -24.20 6.91
CA ILE A 382 -6.82 -23.71 5.93
C ILE A 382 -7.11 -24.42 4.61
N SER A 383 -7.22 -23.66 3.52
CA SER A 383 -7.46 -24.23 2.20
C SER A 383 -6.27 -25.12 1.79
N PRO A 384 -6.49 -26.29 1.16
CA PRO A 384 -5.40 -27.05 0.54
C PRO A 384 -4.67 -26.25 -0.55
N ASP A 385 -5.34 -25.28 -1.18
CA ASP A 385 -4.80 -24.39 -2.20
C ASP A 385 -4.43 -23.00 -1.61
N PHE A 386 -4.12 -22.97 -0.32
CA PHE A 386 -3.75 -21.74 0.38
C PHE A 386 -2.54 -21.05 -0.27
N LYS A 387 -2.60 -19.72 -0.42
CA LYS A 387 -1.48 -18.91 -0.93
C LYS A 387 -1.26 -17.62 -0.15
N PHE A 388 -0.01 -17.21 -0.04
CA PHE A 388 0.31 -15.83 0.30
C PHE A 388 0.20 -14.95 -0.94
N ILE A 389 -0.28 -13.73 -0.76
CA ILE A 389 -0.44 -12.74 -1.82
C ILE A 389 0.54 -11.61 -1.53
N ASP A 390 1.47 -11.40 -2.45
CA ASP A 390 2.36 -10.24 -2.48
C ASP A 390 1.71 -9.15 -3.37
N PRO A 391 1.19 -8.06 -2.78
CA PRO A 391 0.58 -6.96 -3.53
C PRO A 391 1.50 -6.35 -4.60
N SER A 392 2.82 -6.35 -4.36
CA SER A 392 3.80 -5.80 -5.30
C SER A 392 3.91 -6.68 -6.55
N GLU A 393 3.90 -8.00 -6.38
CA GLU A 393 3.89 -8.96 -7.50
C GLU A 393 2.59 -8.84 -8.29
N CYS A 394 1.44 -8.73 -7.61
CA CYS A 394 0.14 -8.52 -8.26
C CYS A 394 0.11 -7.25 -9.11
N ALA A 395 0.58 -6.11 -8.56
CA ALA A 395 0.64 -4.85 -9.29
C ALA A 395 1.59 -4.90 -10.49
N ALA A 396 2.75 -5.55 -10.35
CA ALA A 396 3.67 -5.75 -11.45
C ALA A 396 3.06 -6.62 -12.56
N MET A 397 2.35 -7.70 -12.20
CA MET A 397 1.64 -8.52 -13.18
C MET A 397 0.51 -7.75 -13.88
N GLU A 398 -0.23 -6.91 -13.17
CA GLU A 398 -1.27 -6.04 -13.74
C GLU A 398 -0.67 -4.99 -14.69
N ALA A 399 0.40 -4.31 -14.26
CA ALA A 399 1.15 -3.37 -15.08
C ALA A 399 1.67 -4.01 -16.37
N TYR A 400 2.21 -5.22 -16.30
CA TYR A 400 2.67 -5.96 -17.47
C TYR A 400 1.51 -6.23 -18.45
N ARG A 401 0.38 -6.75 -17.95
CA ARG A 401 -0.80 -7.03 -18.77
C ARG A 401 -1.31 -5.76 -19.44
N THR A 402 -1.43 -4.66 -18.68
CA THR A 402 -1.84 -3.36 -19.21
C THR A 402 -0.92 -2.87 -20.33
N LEU A 403 0.39 -2.81 -20.08
CA LEU A 403 1.36 -2.36 -21.09
C LEU A 403 1.38 -3.26 -22.32
N ARG A 404 1.21 -4.58 -22.14
CA ARG A 404 1.19 -5.53 -23.25
C ARG A 404 -0.06 -5.38 -24.10
N GLU A 405 -1.23 -5.27 -23.47
CA GLU A 405 -2.52 -5.10 -24.15
C GLU A 405 -2.56 -3.79 -24.95
N ASP A 406 -1.97 -2.72 -24.40
CA ASP A 406 -1.88 -1.41 -25.07
C ASP A 406 -0.73 -1.32 -26.10
N GLY A 407 0.15 -2.33 -26.18
CA GLY A 407 1.31 -2.31 -27.07
C GLY A 407 2.39 -1.30 -26.67
N HIS A 408 2.55 -1.06 -25.36
CA HIS A 408 3.45 -0.07 -24.77
C HIS A 408 4.63 -0.68 -23.99
N LEU A 409 4.82 -2.00 -24.01
CA LEU A 409 6.06 -2.62 -23.53
C LEU A 409 7.26 -2.15 -24.36
N ALA A 410 8.38 -1.92 -23.70
CA ALA A 410 9.62 -1.53 -24.33
C ALA A 410 10.08 -2.64 -25.30
N LEU A 411 10.39 -2.25 -26.54
CA LEU A 411 10.98 -3.13 -27.55
C LEU A 411 12.51 -2.98 -27.62
N SER A 412 13.11 -2.37 -26.60
CA SER A 412 14.53 -2.03 -26.60
C SER A 412 15.39 -3.13 -25.98
N GLY A 413 16.58 -3.36 -26.53
CA GLY A 413 17.62 -4.19 -25.91
C GLY A 413 18.52 -3.40 -24.94
N ASP A 414 18.14 -2.16 -24.62
CA ASP A 414 18.92 -1.30 -23.73
C ASP A 414 18.83 -1.80 -22.30
N ARG A 415 19.84 -1.46 -21.50
CA ARG A 415 19.80 -1.74 -20.07
C ARG A 415 18.80 -0.79 -19.41
N THR A 416 17.91 -1.35 -18.59
CA THR A 416 17.03 -0.63 -17.68
C THR A 416 17.80 0.44 -16.90
N ARG A 417 17.26 1.65 -16.87
CA ARG A 417 17.74 2.75 -16.03
C ARG A 417 16.70 3.08 -14.97
N LEU A 418 17.19 3.48 -13.80
CA LEU A 418 16.37 4.03 -12.72
C LEU A 418 16.68 5.51 -12.58
N MET A 419 15.65 6.35 -12.58
CA MET A 419 15.74 7.76 -12.23
C MET A 419 14.96 8.02 -10.93
N PRO A 420 15.64 7.97 -9.77
CA PRO A 420 14.98 8.15 -8.48
C PRO A 420 14.89 9.65 -8.09
N PHE A 421 13.78 10.01 -7.48
CA PHE A 421 13.45 11.33 -6.98
C PHE A 421 12.97 11.26 -5.53
N ILE A 422 13.08 12.39 -4.82
CA ILE A 422 12.61 12.53 -3.44
C ILE A 422 12.01 13.91 -3.21
N SER A 423 10.93 13.98 -2.42
CA SER A 423 10.38 15.27 -1.98
C SER A 423 11.08 15.77 -0.72
N LEU A 424 11.35 17.06 -0.68
CA LEU A 424 11.93 17.78 0.47
C LEU A 424 11.08 19.02 0.77
N PRO A 425 11.11 19.54 2.02
CA PRO A 425 10.48 20.83 2.32
C PRO A 425 11.00 21.94 1.41
N SER A 426 10.08 22.75 0.89
CA SER A 426 10.43 23.93 0.10
C SER A 426 11.07 24.99 0.99
N GLY A 427 11.95 25.82 0.42
CA GLY A 427 12.50 27.00 1.11
C GLY A 427 11.44 28.05 1.52
N SER A 428 10.19 27.92 1.06
CA SER A 428 9.05 28.75 1.50
C SER A 428 8.46 28.32 2.85
N VAL A 429 8.80 27.13 3.36
CA VAL A 429 8.27 26.64 4.64
C VAL A 429 8.96 27.38 5.79
N PRO A 430 8.20 27.92 6.77
CA PRO A 430 8.78 28.60 7.92
C PRO A 430 9.71 27.68 8.73
N PRO A 431 10.87 28.17 9.24
CA PRO A 431 11.80 27.36 10.03
C PRO A 431 11.17 26.72 11.28
N GLU A 432 10.14 27.35 11.86
CA GLU A 432 9.38 26.83 12.99
C GLU A 432 8.54 25.59 12.65
N ASP A 433 8.29 25.32 11.37
CA ASP A 433 7.55 24.14 10.88
C ASP A 433 8.48 23.01 10.39
N ILE A 434 9.80 23.21 10.53
CA ILE A 434 10.84 22.25 10.18
C ILE A 434 11.40 21.58 11.45
N ASN A 435 11.58 20.27 11.39
CA ASN A 435 12.23 19.47 12.43
C ASN A 435 13.76 19.60 12.36
N ALA A 436 14.45 19.19 13.42
CA ALA A 436 15.91 19.21 13.47
C ALA A 436 16.58 18.32 12.41
N ASP A 437 15.87 17.28 11.93
CA ASP A 437 16.30 16.39 10.85
C ASP A 437 16.02 16.95 9.44
N GLY A 438 15.47 18.16 9.35
CA GLY A 438 15.11 18.82 8.09
C GLY A 438 13.77 18.37 7.49
N GLY A 439 12.99 17.52 8.17
CA GLY A 439 11.64 17.15 7.74
C GLY A 439 10.56 18.14 8.17
N LEU A 440 9.35 18.04 7.59
CA LEU A 440 8.20 18.81 8.05
C LEU A 440 7.69 18.30 9.42
N LYS A 441 7.31 19.22 10.31
CA LYS A 441 6.60 18.88 11.55
C LYS A 441 5.24 18.25 11.26
N ASP A 442 4.85 17.27 12.07
CA ASP A 442 3.53 16.63 12.00
C ASP A 442 2.38 17.63 12.16
N SER A 443 2.53 18.61 13.07
CA SER A 443 1.56 19.69 13.27
C SER A 443 1.34 20.52 12.01
N TYR A 444 2.39 20.74 11.22
CA TYR A 444 2.31 21.44 9.94
C TYR A 444 1.72 20.51 8.88
N LYS A 445 2.29 19.31 8.69
CA LYS A 445 1.86 18.34 7.67
C LYS A 445 0.36 18.15 7.67
N TYR A 446 -0.20 17.77 8.82
CA TYR A 446 -1.58 17.31 8.92
C TYR A 446 -2.61 18.44 9.07
N SER A 447 -2.18 19.69 9.23
CA SER A 447 -3.08 20.87 9.30
C SER A 447 -3.18 21.67 8.01
N ARG A 448 -2.31 21.38 7.02
CA ARG A 448 -2.32 22.01 5.68
C ARG A 448 -3.67 21.86 4.99
N LYS A 449 -3.99 22.84 4.14
CA LYS A 449 -5.24 22.92 3.39
C LYS A 449 -4.95 22.90 1.90
N CYS A 450 -5.87 22.32 1.15
CA CYS A 450 -5.87 22.33 -0.30
C CYS A 450 -5.98 23.75 -0.84
N GLY A 451 -5.68 23.91 -2.12
CA GLY A 451 -6.01 25.16 -2.82
C GLY A 451 -4.89 26.19 -2.88
N SER A 452 -3.62 25.77 -2.83
CA SER A 452 -2.49 26.69 -2.86
C SER A 452 -1.55 26.44 -4.03
N ASP A 453 -1.21 27.51 -4.76
CA ASP A 453 -0.09 27.52 -5.73
C ASP A 453 1.28 27.68 -5.04
N THR A 454 1.30 27.89 -3.71
CA THR A 454 2.56 27.95 -2.95
C THR A 454 3.00 26.54 -2.57
N LEU A 455 4.03 26.05 -3.27
CA LEU A 455 4.61 24.74 -2.98
C LEU A 455 5.26 24.71 -1.59
N SER A 456 4.75 23.85 -0.71
CA SER A 456 5.37 23.55 0.60
C SER A 456 6.41 22.43 0.51
N THR A 457 6.41 21.66 -0.57
CA THR A 457 7.38 20.59 -0.85
C THR A 457 7.83 20.68 -2.30
N LYS A 458 9.09 20.32 -2.56
CA LYS A 458 9.65 20.24 -3.92
C LYS A 458 10.30 18.89 -4.14
N ILE A 459 10.14 18.38 -5.36
CA ILE A 459 10.69 17.10 -5.78
C ILE A 459 12.03 17.34 -6.49
N VAL A 460 13.06 16.67 -6.00
CA VAL A 460 14.46 16.79 -6.46
C VAL A 460 15.04 15.41 -6.76
N PRO A 461 16.16 15.31 -7.52
CA PRO A 461 16.85 14.05 -7.69
C PRO A 461 17.22 13.42 -6.36
N PHE A 462 17.00 12.12 -6.25
CA PHE A 462 17.37 11.36 -5.07
C PHE A 462 18.88 11.36 -4.89
N ALA A 463 19.32 11.45 -3.63
CA ALA A 463 20.71 11.27 -3.24
C ALA A 463 20.77 10.55 -1.90
N PRO A 464 21.75 9.65 -1.66
CA PRO A 464 21.85 8.89 -0.41
C PRO A 464 21.88 9.75 0.85
N ARG A 465 22.39 11.00 0.76
CA ARG A 465 22.40 11.96 1.87
C ARG A 465 21.01 12.37 2.39
N TYR A 466 19.95 12.11 1.63
CA TYR A 466 18.57 12.43 2.03
C TYR A 466 17.87 11.29 2.77
N VAL A 467 18.57 10.17 2.99
CA VAL A 467 18.05 8.97 3.61
C VAL A 467 19.00 8.52 4.71
N ASP A 468 18.45 7.94 5.77
CA ASP A 468 19.24 7.43 6.88
C ASP A 468 20.14 6.28 6.40
N PRO A 469 21.41 6.21 6.84
CA PRO A 469 22.34 5.18 6.39
C PRO A 469 21.83 3.74 6.62
N GLU A 470 21.10 3.50 7.71
CA GLU A 470 20.49 2.20 8.00
C GLU A 470 19.49 1.77 6.92
N MET A 471 18.71 2.72 6.40
CA MET A 471 17.75 2.47 5.33
C MET A 471 18.47 2.24 3.98
N MET A 472 19.56 2.96 3.71
CA MET A 472 20.39 2.65 2.53
C MET A 472 21.02 1.26 2.61
N ASN A 473 21.51 0.84 3.79
CA ASN A 473 22.02 -0.52 4.01
C ASN A 473 20.91 -1.58 3.84
N TYR A 474 19.68 -1.27 4.28
CA TYR A 474 18.53 -2.13 4.06
C TYR A 474 18.25 -2.32 2.56
N ILE A 475 18.22 -1.23 1.78
CA ILE A 475 18.03 -1.27 0.32
C ILE A 475 19.17 -2.06 -0.35
N GLU A 476 20.43 -1.83 0.03
CA GLU A 476 21.57 -2.58 -0.52
C GLU A 476 21.46 -4.08 -0.29
N LYS A 477 21.04 -4.48 0.92
CA LYS A 477 20.92 -5.87 1.32
C LYS A 477 19.74 -6.58 0.66
N ASN A 478 18.59 -5.90 0.57
CA ASN A 478 17.31 -6.54 0.26
C ASN A 478 16.77 -6.20 -1.13
N ASN A 479 17.26 -5.13 -1.76
CA ASN A 479 16.88 -4.69 -3.10
C ASN A 479 18.14 -4.50 -3.98
N PRO A 480 18.95 -5.54 -4.17
CA PRO A 480 20.27 -5.42 -4.78
C PRO A 480 20.24 -4.90 -6.22
N TYR A 481 19.21 -5.22 -7.02
CA TYR A 481 19.11 -4.71 -8.40
C TYR A 481 18.78 -3.22 -8.41
N THR A 482 17.84 -2.81 -7.57
CA THR A 482 17.48 -1.40 -7.36
C THR A 482 18.68 -0.61 -6.85
N TYR A 483 19.37 -1.10 -5.83
CA TYR A 483 20.56 -0.46 -5.28
C TYR A 483 21.66 -0.28 -6.33
N LEU A 484 21.90 -1.29 -7.17
CA LEU A 484 22.87 -1.20 -8.26
C LEU A 484 22.51 -0.07 -9.24
N LEU A 485 21.22 0.07 -9.59
CA LEU A 485 20.77 1.14 -10.48
C LEU A 485 20.82 2.52 -9.82
N ILE A 486 20.47 2.63 -8.54
CA ILE A 486 20.66 3.87 -7.76
C ILE A 486 22.14 4.28 -7.84
N ARG A 487 23.06 3.36 -7.54
CA ARG A 487 24.49 3.65 -7.54
C ARG A 487 24.98 4.08 -8.93
N ASN A 488 24.51 3.43 -9.99
CA ASN A 488 24.87 3.78 -11.37
C ASN A 488 24.23 5.10 -11.85
N SER A 489 23.18 5.59 -11.20
CA SER A 489 22.59 6.90 -11.51
C SER A 489 23.36 8.07 -10.89
N LEU A 490 24.21 7.79 -9.90
CA LEU A 490 24.99 8.77 -9.15
C LEU A 490 26.43 8.97 -9.66
N TYR A 491 26.90 8.07 -10.54
CA TYR A 491 28.25 8.07 -11.12
C TYR A 491 28.16 7.87 -12.63
#